data_AF-A0A5R9EAR8-F1
#
_entry.id   AF-A0A5R9EAR8-F1
#
_cell.length_a   1.000
_cell.length_b   1.000
_cell.length_c   1.000
_cell.angle_alpha   90.00
_cell.angle_beta   90.00
_cell.angle_gamma   90.00
#
_symmetry.space_group_name_H-M   'P 1'
#
loop_
_entity.id
_entity.type
_entity.pdbx_description
1 polymer ?
#
loop_
_entity_poly.entity_id
_entity_poly.type
_entity_poly.pdbx_seq_one_letter_code
_entity_poly.pdbx_strand_id
1 'polypeptide(L)' 'MLDALFTQSPVGLVVVDSDLRVLRVNTASEGMRGAPVEQLLGRPVTWPTPTE' A
#
# COMPACT_ATOMS: atom_id res chain seq x y z
N MET A 1 -15.06 9.16 6.37
CA MET A 1 -15.27 8.65 4.99
C MET A 1 -14.02 8.04 4.39
N LEU A 2 -12.82 8.63 4.59
CA LEU A 2 -11.58 8.07 4.07
C LEU A 2 -11.28 6.67 4.66
N ASP A 3 -11.48 6.47 5.96
CA ASP A 3 -11.21 5.16 6.61
C ASP A 3 -12.04 4.01 6.04
N ALA A 4 -13.29 4.25 5.64
CA ALA A 4 -14.14 3.22 5.04
C ALA A 4 -13.56 2.74 3.69
N LEU A 5 -13.02 3.64 2.88
CA LEU A 5 -12.33 3.28 1.62
C LEU A 5 -11.04 2.48 1.88
N PHE A 6 -10.31 2.80 2.95
CA PHE A 6 -9.11 2.06 3.35
C PHE A 6 -9.39 0.70 3.98
N THR A 7 -10.62 0.43 4.44
CA THR A 7 -10.93 -0.85 5.08
C THR A 7 -11.78 -1.76 4.20
N GLN A 8 -12.60 -1.18 3.30
CA GLN A 8 -13.59 -1.92 2.51
C GLN A 8 -13.29 -1.98 1.01
N SER A 9 -12.26 -1.27 0.52
CA SER A 9 -11.87 -1.36 -0.89
C SER A 9 -11.25 -2.72 -1.22
N PRO A 10 -11.74 -3.44 -2.24
CA PRO A 10 -11.14 -4.69 -2.70
C PRO A 10 -9.86 -4.46 -3.54
N VAL A 11 -9.52 -3.21 -3.87
CA VAL A 11 -8.33 -2.85 -4.63
C VAL A 11 -7.25 -2.34 -3.69
N GLY A 12 -6.00 -2.73 -3.91
CA GLY A 12 -4.85 -2.23 -3.16
C GLY A 12 -4.66 -0.72 -3.33
N LEU A 13 -4.65 0.01 -2.21
CA LEU A 13 -4.45 1.46 -2.15
C LEU A 13 -3.18 1.76 -1.35
N VAL A 14 -2.36 2.67 -1.88
CA VAL A 14 -1.14 3.17 -1.24
C VAL A 14 -1.16 4.69 -1.28
N VAL A 15 -0.94 5.34 -0.15
CA VAL A 15 -0.71 6.79 -0.05
C VAL A 15 0.77 7.00 0.19
N VAL A 16 1.35 7.95 -0.53
CA VAL A 16 2.76 8.32 -0.40
C VAL A 16 2.92 9.81 -0.13
N ASP A 17 4.06 10.19 0.44
CA ASP A 17 4.49 11.60 0.55
C ASP A 17 5.14 12.11 -0.76
N SER A 18 5.65 13.35 -0.72
CA SER A 18 6.35 13.98 -1.84
C SER A 18 7.64 13.27 -2.25
N ASP A 19 8.24 12.48 -1.35
CA ASP A 19 9.44 11.67 -1.59
C ASP A 19 9.09 10.23 -1.98
N LEU A 20 7.82 9.98 -2.32
CA LEU A 20 7.28 8.67 -2.70
C LEU A 20 7.42 7.61 -1.60
N ARG A 21 7.47 8.02 -0.34
CA ARG A 21 7.50 7.11 0.81
C ARG A 21 6.09 6.77 1.24
N VAL A 22 5.84 5.50 1.53
CA VAL A 22 4.52 5.00 1.92
C VAL A 22 4.11 5.61 3.26
N LEU A 23 3.00 6.34 3.25
CA LEU A 23 2.35 6.89 4.44
C LEU A 23 1.25 5.97 4.96
N ARG A 24 0.51 5.32 4.05
CA ARG A 24 -0.56 4.38 4.38
C ARG A 24 -0.79 3.36 3.29
N VAL A 25 -1.28 2.20 3.69
CA VAL A 25 -1.79 1.15 2.79
C VAL A 25 -3.09 0.60 3.35
N ASN A 26 -3.97 0.11 2.50
CA ASN A 26 -5.17 -0.60 2.93
C ASN A 26 -4.92 -2.10 3.16
N THR A 27 -5.83 -2.77 3.86
CA THR A 27 -5.79 -4.22 4.11
C THR A 27 -5.73 -5.04 2.82
N ALA A 28 -6.39 -4.61 1.75
CA ALA A 28 -6.29 -5.28 0.44
C ALA A 28 -4.87 -5.27 -0.15
N SER A 29 -4.01 -4.31 0.26
CA SER A 29 -2.62 -4.23 -0.22
C SER A 29 -1.68 -5.24 0.44
N GLU A 30 -2.01 -5.75 1.63
CA GLU A 30 -1.20 -6.75 2.33
C GLU A 30 -1.11 -8.05 1.52
N GLY A 31 -2.26 -8.54 1.05
CA GLY A 31 -2.33 -9.75 0.22
C GLY A 31 -1.64 -9.60 -1.15
N MET A 32 -1.51 -8.37 -1.64
CA MET A 32 -0.95 -8.08 -2.96
C MET A 32 0.57 -7.89 -2.94
N ARG A 33 1.12 -7.36 -1.83
CA ARG A 33 2.57 -7.15 -1.66
C ARG A 33 3.26 -8.28 -0.90
N GLY A 34 2.50 -9.18 -0.26
CA GLY A 34 3.05 -10.29 0.53
C GLY A 34 3.85 -9.85 1.75
N ALA A 35 3.73 -8.58 2.14
CA ALA A 35 4.43 -7.97 3.26
C ALA A 35 3.42 -7.23 4.15
N PRO A 36 3.56 -7.34 5.48
CA PRO A 36 2.69 -6.63 6.41
C PRO A 36 2.87 -5.12 6.27
N VAL A 37 1.79 -4.36 6.51
CA VAL A 37 1.74 -2.89 6.39
C VAL A 37 2.95 -2.21 7.05
N GLU A 38 3.32 -2.67 8.25
CA GLU A 38 4.38 -2.08 9.05
C GLU A 38 5.75 -2.12 8.37
N GLN A 39 5.98 -3.10 7.47
CA GLN A 39 7.23 -3.18 6.71
C GLN A 39 7.25 -2.23 5.51
N LEU A 40 6.08 -1.77 5.06
CA LEU A 40 5.92 -0.87 3.93
C LEU A 40 6.01 0.60 4.35
N LEU A 41 5.51 0.95 5.54
CA LEU A 41 5.48 2.33 6.04
C LEU A 41 6.88 2.97 6.04
N GLY A 42 6.97 4.20 5.53
CA GLY A 42 8.20 4.98 5.43
C GLY A 42 9.20 4.52 4.35
N ARG A 43 8.92 3.40 3.66
CA ARG A 43 9.76 2.91 2.56
C ARG A 43 9.36 3.54 1.22
N PRO A 44 10.29 3.65 0.27
CA PRO A 44 9.96 4.07 -1.09
C PRO A 44 8.94 3.11 -1.70
N VAL A 45 7.96 3.63 -2.43
CA VAL A 45 7.04 2.78 -3.18
C VAL A 45 7.80 2.10 -4.32
N THR A 46 8.01 0.79 -4.18
CA THR A 46 8.53 -0.03 -5.28
C THR A 46 7.36 -0.59 -6.06
N TRP A 47 7.38 -0.40 -7.37
CA TRP A 47 6.46 -1.06 -8.29
C TRP A 47 6.84 -2.54 -8.38
N PRO A 48 5.90 -3.49 -8.27
CA PRO A 48 6.23 -4.89 -8.51
C PRO A 48 6.72 -5.03 -9.95
N THR A 49 7.95 -5.49 -10.12
CA THR A 49 8.47 -5.85 -11.44
C THR A 49 7.53 -6.90 -12.03
N PRO A 50 6.99 -6.70 -13.25
CA PRO A 50 6.19 -7.75 -13.88
C PRO A 50 7.03 -9.02 -13.93
N THR A 51 6.51 -10.10 -13.36
CA THR A 51 7.11 -11.43 -13.51
C THR A 51 6.61 -11.96 -14.84
N GLU A 52 7.51 -12.16 -15.80
CA GLU A 52 7.20 -12.81 -17.09
C GLU A 52 6.72 -14.26 -16.90
#